data_AF-A0A4V2NME6-F1
#
_entry.id   AF-A0A4V2NME6-F1
#
_cell.length_a   1.000
_cell.length_b   1.000
_cell.length_c   1.000
_cell.angle_alpha   90.00
_cell.angle_beta   90.00
_cell.angle_gamma   90.00
#
_symmetry.space_group_name_H-M   'P 1'
#
loop_
_entity.id
_entity.type
_entity.pdbx_description
1 polymer ?
#
loop_
_entity_poly.entity_id
_entity_poly.type
_entity_poly.pdbx_seq_one_letter_code
_entity_poly.pdbx_strand_id
1 'polypeptide(L)' 'MKVIRTYATRLAAEVARLALDGAGIPALVVGVDIGMEGGGAGVQLLVPEALADDARLLLGPTA' A
#
# COMPACT_ATOMS: atom_id res chain seq x y z
N MET A 1 4.22 -11.54 1.74
CA MET A 1 3.83 -10.14 1.46
C MET A 1 2.59 -9.83 2.28
N LYS A 2 2.53 -8.66 2.92
CA LYS A 2 1.46 -8.25 3.83
C LYS A 2 0.91 -6.90 3.37
N VAL A 3 -0.41 -6.80 3.26
CA VAL A 3 -1.08 -5.52 2.97
C VAL A 3 -0.93 -4.62 4.19
N ILE A 4 -0.41 -3.42 3.98
CA ILE A 4 -0.23 -2.42 5.05
C ILE A 4 -1.16 -1.21 4.88
N ARG A 5 -1.65 -0.95 3.65
CA ARG A 5 -2.61 0.11 3.36
C ARG A 5 -3.37 -0.15 2.07
N THR A 6 -4.59 0.39 2.00
CA THR A 6 -5.39 0.51 0.78
C THR A 6 -5.56 1.98 0.44
N TYR A 7 -5.44 2.32 -0.84
CA TYR A 7 -5.59 3.65 -1.40
C TYR A 7 -6.74 3.69 -2.39
N ALA A 8 -7.40 4.84 -2.50
CA ALA A 8 -8.45 5.05 -3.51
C ALA A 8 -7.90 5.12 -4.94
N THR A 9 -6.64 5.51 -5.12
CA THR A 9 -6.01 5.67 -6.43
C THR A 9 -4.64 5.02 -6.49
N ARG A 10 -4.25 4.59 -7.70
CA ARG A 10 -2.89 4.07 -7.93
C ARG A 10 -1.82 5.12 -7.66
N LEU A 11 -2.08 6.38 -8.00
CA LEU A 11 -1.13 7.47 -7.76
C LEU A 11 -0.78 7.59 -6.27
N ALA A 12 -1.78 7.57 -5.38
CA ALA A 12 -1.54 7.66 -3.94
C ALA A 12 -0.74 6.45 -3.42
N ALA A 13 -1.02 5.25 -3.93
CA ALA A 13 -0.27 4.05 -3.58
C ALA A 13 1.19 4.10 -4.07
N GLU A 14 1.44 4.60 -5.28
CA GLU A 14 2.78 4.74 -5.86
C GLU A 14 3.62 5.79 -5.12
N VAL A 15 3.02 6.91 -4.68
CA VAL A 15 3.71 7.90 -3.84
C VAL A 15 4.21 7.27 -2.54
N ALA A 16 3.36 6.49 -1.88
CA ALA A 16 3.77 5.77 -0.68
C ALA A 16 4.81 4.68 -0.96
N ARG A 17 4.70 3.97 -2.10
CA ARG A 17 5.72 3.01 -2.53
C ARG A 17 7.07 3.69 -2.68
N LEU A 18 7.13 4.87 -3.28
CA LEU A 18 8.37 5.63 -3.46
C LEU A 18 8.95 6.10 -2.12
N ALA A 19 8.11 6.48 -1.15
CA ALA A 19 8.57 6.83 0.19
C ALA A 19 9.23 5.62 0.90
N LEU A 20 8.64 4.42 0.75
CA LEU A 20 9.20 3.18 1.28
C LEU A 20 10.50 2.78 0.56
N ASP A 21 10.53 2.92 -0.76
CA ASP A 21 11.71 2.63 -1.59
C ASP A 21 12.90 3.52 -1.20
N GLY A 22 12.65 4.82 -0.97
CA GLY A 22 13.67 5.75 -0.45
C GLY A 22 14.21 5.38 0.94
N ALA A 23 13.47 4.58 1.72
CA ALA A 23 13.90 4.04 3.00
C ALA A 23 14.48 2.61 2.90
N GLY A 24 14.63 2.06 1.69
CA GLY A 24 15.12 0.70 1.46
C GLY A 24 14.10 -0.39 1.80
N ILE A 25 12.81 -0.05 1.91
CA ILE A 25 11.73 -0.99 2.21
C ILE A 25 11.09 -1.41 0.87
N PRO A 26 11.26 -2.67 0.43
CA PRO A 26 10.64 -3.15 -0.80
C PRO A 26 9.11 -3.20 -0.65
N ALA A 27 8.40 -2.66 -1.64
CA ALA A 27 6.96 -2.56 -1.62
C ALA A 27 6.33 -2.83 -3.00
N LEU A 28 5.12 -3.40 -3.00
CA LEU A 28 4.36 -3.75 -4.19
C LEU A 28 3.00 -3.04 -4.18
N VAL A 29 2.62 -2.47 -5.32
CA VAL A 29 1.32 -1.83 -5.54
C VAL A 29 0.46 -2.77 -6.38
N VAL A 30 -0.67 -3.21 -5.84
CA VAL A 30 -1.61 -4.14 -6.50
C VAL A 30 -2.97 -3.47 -6.60
N GLY A 31 -3.49 -3.32 -7.82
CA GLY A 31 -4.89 -2.94 -8.02
C GLY A 31 -5.79 -4.13 -7.77
N VAL A 32 -6.84 -3.96 -6.98
CA VAL A 32 -7.93 -4.95 -6.86
C VAL A 32 -9.16 -4.39 -7.55
N ASP A 33 -9.38 -4.85 -8.78
CA ASP A 33 -10.63 -4.66 -9.50
C ASP A 33 -11.66 -5.64 -8.91
N ILE A 34 -12.51 -5.15 -8.02
CA ILE A 34 -13.61 -5.96 -7.49
C ILE A 34 -14.75 -5.89 -8.51
N GLY A 35 -14.77 -6.86 -9.42
CA GLY A 35 -15.91 -7.09 -10.30
C GLY A 35 -17.13 -7.56 -9.49
N MET A 36 -18.30 -6.98 -9.81
CA MET A 36 -19.64 -7.19 -9.25
C MET A 36 -19.98 -6.49 -7.92
N GLU A 37 -20.92 -5.54 -8.06
CA GLU A 37 -21.82 -4.97 -7.05
C GLU A 37 -21.21 -4.57 -5.68
N GLY A 38 -20.76 -3.32 -5.61
CA GLY A 38 -20.75 -2.56 -4.34
C GLY A 38 -19.44 -2.57 -3.55
N GLY A 39 -18.43 -3.35 -3.94
CA GLY A 39 -17.09 -3.29 -3.35
C GLY A 39 -16.25 -2.16 -3.95
N GLY A 40 -15.91 -1.13 -3.17
CA GLY A 40 -15.07 -0.02 -3.64
C GLY A 40 -13.75 -0.53 -4.21
N ALA A 41 -13.46 -0.18 -5.46
CA ALA A 41 -12.16 -0.41 -6.09
C ALA A 41 -11.06 0.20 -5.22
N GLY A 42 -10.02 -0.58 -4.92
CA GLY A 42 -8.94 -0.18 -4.05
C GLY A 42 -7.59 -0.58 -4.61
N VAL A 43 -6.56 0.20 -4.30
CA VAL A 43 -5.17 -0.14 -4.61
C VAL A 43 -4.46 -0.47 -3.33
N GLN A 44 -3.98 -1.70 -3.21
CA GLN A 44 -3.27 -2.19 -2.03
C GLN A 44 -1.77 -1.93 -2.15
N LEU A 45 -1.17 -1.53 -1.03
CA LEU A 45 0.27 -1.46 -0.85
C LEU A 45 0.71 -2.61 0.07
N LEU A 46 1.61 -3.44 -0.44
CA LEU A 46 2.12 -4.63 0.22
C LEU A 46 3.62 -4.51 0.47
N VAL A 47 4.11 -5.08 1.56
CA VAL A 47 5.54 -5.17 1.92
C VAL A 47 5.88 -6.58 2.43
N PRO A 48 7.17 -6.96 2.55
CA PRO A 48 7.55 -8.15 3.33
C PRO A 48 7.01 -8.07 4.75
N GLU A 49 6.52 -9.19 5.27
CA GLU A 49 5.88 -9.20 6.59
C GLU A 49 6.81 -8.73 7.71
N ALA A 50 8.09 -9.08 7.63
CA ALA A 50 9.12 -8.66 8.59
C ALA A 50 9.33 -7.13 8.66
N LEU A 51 8.92 -6.39 7.62
CA LEU A 51 9.09 -4.93 7.53
C LEU A 51 7.76 -4.18 7.67
N ALA A 52 6.66 -4.89 7.97
CA ALA A 52 5.33 -4.31 7.95
C ALA A 52 5.14 -3.21 9.00
N ASP A 53 5.75 -3.36 10.17
CA ASP A 53 5.62 -2.39 11.25
C ASP A 53 6.48 -1.16 11.02
N ASP A 54 7.72 -1.33 10.53
CA ASP A 54 8.60 -0.23 10.11
C ASP A 54 7.95 0.59 8.98
N ALA A 55 7.36 -0.09 7.98
CA ALA A 55 6.66 0.56 6.89
C ALA A 55 5.44 1.36 7.36
N ARG A 56 4.68 0.84 8.34
CA ARG A 56 3.54 1.56 8.94
C ARG A 56 3.98 2.77 9.73
N LEU A 57 5.07 2.63 10.50
CA LEU A 57 5.63 3.73 11.27
C LEU A 57 6.07 4.87 10.34
N LEU A 58 6.77 4.53 9.25
CA LEU A 58 7.25 5.51 8.27
C LEU A 58 6.12 6.25 7.56
N LEU A 59 5.03 5.55 7.19
CA LEU A 59 3.90 6.15 6.49
C LEU A 59 2.90 6.89 7.40
N GLY A 60 3.05 6.78 8.73
CA GLY A 60 2.15 7.41 9.70
C GLY A 60 0.70 6.89 9.64
N PRO A 61 -0.27 7.52 10.33
CA PRO A 61 -1.68 7.17 10.20
C PRO A 61 -2.25 7.48 8.80
N THR A 62 -3.28 6.76 8.37
CA THR A 62 -4.14 7.18 7.24
C THR A 62 -4.91 8.43 7.65
N ALA A 63 -4.69 9.54 6.93
CA ALA A 63 -5.55 10.73 6.99
C ALA A 63 -6.91 10.43 6.36
#